data_AF-A0A8J7Z389-F1
#
_entry.id   AF-A0A8J7Z389-F1
#
_cell.length_a   1.000
_cell.length_b   1.000
_cell.length_c   1.000
_cell.angle_alpha   90.00
_cell.angle_beta   90.00
_cell.angle_gamma   90.00
#
_symmetry.space_group_name_H-M   'P 1'
#
loop_
_entity.id
_entity.type
_entity.pdbx_description
1 polymer ?
#
loop_
_entity_poly.entity_id
_entity_poly.type
_entity_poly.pdbx_seq_one_letter_code
_entity_poly.pdbx_strand_id
1 'polypeptide(L)'
;MLPSALELDQLCFGGLWTLDGYQKELDSPNSDLLAIVLAPPADETELTNADESQATSPKSNLPSIHPSAPSVTPSAATACLIGLGCSWAILDEAHITILGVHPSYQRRGLGHLMLCALLDRARHRQMARATLEVRISNQSALALYQKFEFQGAGRRKAYYTDTGEDALILWRGGLQTPQFSALLAAQWAETQHRLVWQDWALHLLLPVSIVQTSTLTCS
;
A
#
# COMPACT_ATOMS: atom_id res chain seq x y z
N MET A 1 10.60 -7.16 8.97
CA MET A 1 9.67 -6.04 8.73
C MET A 1 10.36 -4.70 8.96
N LEU A 2 10.88 -4.41 10.16
CA LEU A 2 11.50 -3.11 10.47
C LEU A 2 12.66 -2.67 9.55
N PRO A 3 13.67 -3.52 9.22
CA PRO A 3 14.72 -3.10 8.28
C PRO A 3 14.18 -2.75 6.89
N SER A 4 13.22 -3.53 6.38
CA SER A 4 12.55 -3.27 5.10
C SER A 4 11.69 -2.01 5.14
N ALA A 5 11.12 -1.66 6.30
CA ALA A 5 10.38 -0.41 6.49
C ALA A 5 11.32 0.80 6.38
N LEU A 6 12.52 0.74 6.95
CA LEU A 6 13.53 1.79 6.80
C LEU A 6 14.02 1.95 5.36
N GLU A 7 14.22 0.84 4.66
CA GLU A 7 14.60 0.89 3.24
C GLU A 7 13.51 1.56 2.40
N LEU A 8 12.25 1.17 2.60
CA LEU A 8 11.12 1.79 1.89
C LEU A 8 10.93 3.26 2.30
N ASP A 9 11.10 3.59 3.57
CA ASP A 9 11.05 4.96 4.07
C ASP A 9 12.11 5.84 3.40
N GLN A 10 13.35 5.35 3.29
CA GLN A 10 14.42 6.05 2.61
C GLN A 10 14.06 6.33 1.14
N LEU A 11 13.44 5.37 0.46
CA LEU A 11 13.03 5.50 -0.93
C LEU A 11 11.84 6.44 -1.13
N CYS A 12 10.88 6.45 -0.20
CA CYS A 12 9.65 7.23 -0.31
C CYS A 12 9.76 8.65 0.27
N PHE A 13 10.50 8.83 1.35
CA PHE A 13 10.50 10.03 2.19
C PHE A 13 11.88 10.57 2.52
N GLY A 14 12.95 9.86 2.13
CA GLY A 14 14.32 10.30 2.39
C GLY A 14 14.83 10.02 3.80
N GLY A 15 14.21 9.08 4.54
CA GLY A 15 14.63 8.72 5.91
C GLY A 15 13.87 9.52 6.98
N LEU A 16 12.55 9.61 6.85
CA LEU A 16 11.66 10.33 7.75
C LEU A 16 11.72 9.77 9.18
N TRP A 17 11.70 8.45 9.33
CA TRP A 17 11.72 7.78 10.64
C TRP A 17 12.94 6.89 10.83
N THR A 18 13.38 6.81 12.10
CA THR A 18 14.41 5.88 12.55
C THR A 18 13.82 4.52 12.89
N LEU A 19 14.69 3.51 13.12
CA LEU A 19 14.25 2.17 13.55
C LEU A 19 13.41 2.25 14.83
N ASP A 20 13.88 3.04 15.81
CA ASP A 20 13.17 3.28 17.06
C ASP A 20 11.84 3.99 16.84
N GLY A 21 11.74 4.86 15.83
CA GLY A 21 10.48 5.48 15.43
C GLY A 21 9.47 4.43 15.01
N TYR A 22 9.84 3.56 14.06
CA TYR A 22 8.98 2.46 13.62
C TYR A 22 8.62 1.47 14.74
N GLN A 23 9.57 1.16 15.64
CA GLN A 23 9.32 0.30 16.79
C GLN A 23 8.28 0.92 17.74
N LYS A 24 8.42 2.23 18.06
CA LYS A 24 7.44 2.95 18.88
C LYS A 24 6.04 2.90 18.29
N GLU A 25 5.92 3.02 16.97
CA GLU A 25 4.62 2.94 16.29
C GLU A 25 4.00 1.54 16.37
N LEU A 26 4.81 0.49 16.26
CA LEU A 26 4.31 -0.88 16.43
C LEU A 26 3.85 -1.17 17.85
N ASP A 27 4.52 -0.60 18.84
CA ASP A 27 4.20 -0.81 20.26
C ASP A 27 3.05 0.07 20.74
N SER A 28 2.66 1.08 19.95
CA SER A 28 1.64 2.05 20.33
C SER A 28 0.23 1.48 20.10
N PRO A 29 -0.62 1.39 21.14
CA PRO A 29 -2.02 0.97 20.97
C PRO A 29 -2.84 2.01 20.20
N ASN A 30 -2.35 3.25 20.12
CA ASN A 30 -3.01 4.36 19.42
C ASN A 30 -2.50 4.50 17.97
N SER A 31 -1.60 3.63 17.52
CA SER A 31 -1.08 3.66 16.16
C SER A 31 -1.59 2.46 15.36
N ASP A 32 -1.79 2.70 14.07
CA ASP A 32 -2.02 1.68 13.07
C ASP A 32 -0.89 1.76 12.05
N LEU A 33 0.04 0.80 12.09
CA LEU A 33 1.09 0.66 11.08
C LEU A 33 0.76 -0.50 10.14
N LEU A 34 0.62 -0.19 8.85
CA LEU A 34 0.21 -1.10 7.80
C LEU A 34 1.30 -1.27 6.75
N ALA A 35 1.39 -2.48 6.20
CA ALA A 35 2.33 -2.80 5.15
C ALA A 35 1.67 -3.56 4.00
N ILE A 36 2.10 -3.27 2.78
CA ILE A 36 1.83 -4.07 1.59
C ILE A 36 3.10 -4.84 1.27
N VAL A 37 2.97 -6.17 1.19
CA VAL A 37 4.07 -7.07 0.89
C VAL A 37 3.77 -7.84 -0.40
N LEU A 38 4.75 -7.88 -1.29
CA LEU A 38 4.75 -8.76 -2.46
C LEU A 38 5.20 -10.14 -2.02
N ALA A 39 4.33 -11.14 -2.16
CA ALA A 39 4.72 -12.52 -1.92
C ALA A 39 5.79 -12.95 -2.95
N PRO A 40 6.78 -13.77 -2.55
CA PRO A 40 7.62 -14.43 -3.54
C PRO A 40 6.72 -15.24 -4.48
N PRO A 41 7.08 -15.38 -5.78
CA PRO A 41 6.38 -16.32 -6.65
C PRO A 41 6.40 -17.69 -5.97
N ALA A 42 5.22 -18.33 -5.87
CA ALA A 42 5.14 -19.68 -5.34
C ALA A 42 6.08 -20.57 -6.18
N ASP A 43 7.03 -21.25 -5.54
CA ASP A 43 7.81 -22.26 -6.23
C ASP A 43 6.84 -23.29 -6.80
N GLU A 44 6.81 -23.44 -8.13
CA GLU A 44 6.22 -24.59 -8.81
C GLU A 44 7.08 -25.82 -8.51
N THR A 45 7.02 -26.34 -7.29
CA THR A 45 7.69 -27.60 -6.91
C THR A 45 6.75 -28.50 -6.12
N GLU A 46 5.78 -29.09 -6.81
CA GLU A 46 5.28 -30.45 -6.50
C GLU A 46 4.45 -31.04 -7.66
N LEU A 47 5.09 -31.24 -8.82
CA LEU A 47 4.60 -32.18 -9.86
C LEU A 47 5.79 -32.97 -10.40
N THR A 48 6.42 -33.76 -9.53
CA THR A 48 7.27 -34.88 -9.93
C THR A 48 6.71 -36.15 -9.32
N ASN A 49 5.97 -36.91 -10.12
CA ASN A 49 6.13 -38.35 -10.36
C ASN A 49 4.84 -38.94 -10.95
N ALA A 50 4.83 -39.21 -12.26
CA ALA A 50 4.73 -40.59 -12.77
C ALA A 50 4.67 -40.61 -14.31
N ASP A 51 5.68 -41.30 -14.84
CA ASP A 51 5.64 -42.22 -15.97
C ASP A 51 5.94 -41.75 -17.40
N GLU A 52 6.87 -42.50 -18.00
CA GLU A 52 7.43 -42.37 -19.33
C GLU A 52 6.42 -42.79 -20.41
N SER A 53 6.45 -42.13 -21.57
CA SER A 53 6.60 -42.81 -22.88
C SER A 53 6.55 -41.86 -24.08
N GLN A 54 7.69 -41.80 -24.79
CA GLN A 54 7.88 -41.81 -26.25
C GLN A 54 7.05 -40.89 -27.17
N ALA A 55 7.72 -39.95 -27.86
CA ALA A 55 8.04 -40.04 -29.32
C ALA A 55 8.14 -38.67 -30.05
N THR A 56 9.34 -38.41 -30.58
CA THR A 56 9.70 -37.81 -31.89
C THR A 56 9.14 -36.44 -32.36
N SER A 57 10.06 -35.48 -32.58
CA SER A 57 9.90 -34.17 -33.26
C SER A 57 9.70 -34.25 -34.79
N PRO A 58 9.38 -33.17 -35.56
CA PRO A 58 10.35 -32.09 -35.85
C PRO A 58 9.84 -30.62 -36.04
N LYS A 59 10.65 -29.69 -35.52
CA LYS A 59 10.99 -28.28 -35.87
C LYS A 59 10.11 -27.48 -36.86
N SER A 60 9.68 -26.28 -36.43
CA SER A 60 9.50 -25.10 -37.27
C SER A 60 10.09 -23.85 -36.60
N ASN A 61 10.88 -23.09 -37.37
CA ASN A 61 11.57 -21.86 -36.94
C ASN A 61 10.77 -20.62 -37.39
N LEU A 62 10.44 -19.71 -36.47
CA LEU A 62 10.18 -18.31 -36.79
C LEU A 62 10.51 -17.43 -35.57
N PRO A 63 11.32 -16.36 -35.70
CA PRO A 63 11.62 -15.48 -34.57
C PRO A 63 10.52 -14.42 -34.45
N SER A 64 9.72 -14.47 -33.37
CA SER A 64 8.84 -13.35 -33.01
C SER A 64 9.53 -12.49 -31.95
N ILE A 65 9.91 -11.29 -32.38
CA ILE A 65 10.49 -10.23 -31.59
C ILE A 65 9.41 -9.68 -30.65
N HIS A 66 9.50 -9.96 -29.35
CA HIS A 66 8.75 -9.23 -28.31
C HIS A 66 9.67 -8.24 -27.61
N PRO A 67 9.21 -7.01 -27.29
CA PRO A 67 10.00 -6.05 -26.53
C PRO A 67 10.19 -6.55 -25.09
N SER A 68 11.45 -6.79 -24.71
CA SER A 68 11.82 -7.26 -23.38
C SER A 68 11.38 -6.26 -22.30
N ALA A 69 10.53 -6.71 -21.39
CA ALA A 69 10.38 -6.09 -20.07
C ALA A 69 11.76 -6.10 -19.37
N PRO A 70 12.09 -5.10 -18.54
CA PRO A 70 13.38 -5.06 -17.86
C PRO A 70 13.53 -6.29 -16.94
N SER A 71 14.48 -7.15 -17.29
CA SER A 71 14.89 -8.32 -16.52
C SER A 71 15.63 -7.89 -15.26
N VAL A 72 14.89 -7.43 -14.25
CA VAL A 72 15.35 -7.50 -12.86
C VAL A 72 14.93 -8.87 -12.38
N THR A 73 15.85 -9.84 -12.41
CA THR A 73 15.66 -11.14 -11.75
C THR A 73 15.81 -10.90 -10.25
N PRO A 74 14.73 -10.92 -9.44
CA PRO A 74 14.89 -10.89 -8.00
C PRO A 74 15.62 -12.17 -7.57
N SER A 75 16.74 -12.00 -6.87
CA SER A 75 17.38 -13.07 -6.12
C SER A 75 16.37 -13.66 -5.11
N ALA A 76 16.31 -14.97 -4.99
CA ALA A 76 15.21 -15.73 -4.40
C ALA A 76 14.88 -15.39 -2.93
N ALA A 77 13.59 -15.54 -2.59
CA ALA A 77 13.04 -15.94 -1.29
C ALA A 77 12.96 -14.94 -0.12
N THR A 78 12.62 -13.66 -0.33
CA THR A 78 12.10 -12.83 0.78
C THR A 78 10.97 -11.95 0.31
N ALA A 79 9.85 -11.97 1.05
CA ALA A 79 8.70 -11.13 0.78
C ALA A 79 9.11 -9.65 0.82
N CYS A 80 8.82 -8.90 -0.25
CA CYS A 80 9.31 -7.52 -0.41
C CYS A 80 8.24 -6.53 0.08
N LEU A 81 8.62 -5.64 1.00
CA LEU A 81 7.77 -4.55 1.47
C LEU A 81 7.71 -3.45 0.41
N ILE A 82 6.55 -3.27 -0.23
CA ILE A 82 6.37 -2.34 -1.36
C ILE A 82 5.44 -1.17 -1.05
N GLY A 83 4.79 -1.18 0.11
CA GLY A 83 3.94 -0.08 0.57
C GLY A 83 3.88 -0.02 2.09
N LEU A 84 3.74 1.18 2.61
CA LEU A 84 3.69 1.48 4.04
C LEU A 84 2.66 2.59 4.30
N GLY A 85 1.87 2.42 5.35
CA GLY A 85 0.92 3.43 5.81
C GLY A 85 0.88 3.48 7.32
N CYS A 86 0.77 4.67 7.89
CA CYS A 86 0.62 4.84 9.33
C CYS A 86 -0.46 5.87 9.65
N SER A 87 -1.24 5.61 10.69
CA SER A 87 -2.12 6.61 11.29
C SER A 87 -2.15 6.55 12.81
N TRP A 88 -2.23 7.71 13.45
CA TRP A 88 -2.44 7.86 14.89
C TRP A 88 -3.90 8.14 15.20
N ALA A 89 -4.43 7.50 16.24
CA ALA A 89 -5.72 7.82 16.83
C ALA A 89 -5.54 8.81 17.98
N ILE A 90 -6.07 10.01 17.82
CA ILE A 90 -6.04 11.07 18.84
C ILE A 90 -7.48 11.55 19.05
N LEU A 91 -8.02 11.32 20.25
CA LEU A 91 -9.43 11.57 20.55
C LEU A 91 -10.36 10.85 19.54
N ASP A 92 -11.11 11.60 18.74
CA ASP A 92 -12.00 11.10 17.70
C ASP A 92 -11.43 11.28 16.27
N GLU A 93 -10.12 11.48 16.15
CA GLU A 93 -9.43 11.82 14.92
C GLU A 93 -8.36 10.78 14.54
N ALA A 94 -8.38 10.34 13.29
CA ALA A 94 -7.28 9.60 12.69
C ALA A 94 -6.33 10.56 11.96
N HIS A 95 -5.08 10.65 12.41
CA HIS A 95 -4.03 11.45 11.78
C HIS A 95 -3.20 10.53 10.90
N ILE A 96 -3.34 10.61 9.58
CA ILE A 96 -2.55 9.81 8.65
C ILE A 96 -1.16 10.45 8.54
N THR A 97 -0.15 9.79 9.11
CA THR A 97 1.21 10.33 9.25
C THR A 97 2.14 9.86 8.15
N ILE A 98 1.93 8.65 7.63
CA ILE A 98 2.70 8.08 6.52
C ILE A 98 1.76 7.43 5.52
N LEU A 99 2.02 7.67 4.23
CA LEU A 99 1.49 6.85 3.13
C LEU A 99 2.51 6.85 1.99
N GLY A 100 3.18 5.72 1.82
CA GLY A 100 4.28 5.54 0.86
C GLY A 100 4.11 4.27 0.07
N VAL A 101 4.44 4.35 -1.22
CA VAL A 101 4.55 3.18 -2.10
C VAL A 101 5.88 3.26 -2.81
N HIS A 102 6.56 2.12 -2.87
CA HIS A 102 7.85 1.97 -3.54
C HIS A 102 7.77 2.55 -4.96
N PRO A 103 8.71 3.42 -5.39
CA PRO A 103 8.63 4.15 -6.66
C PRO A 103 8.30 3.28 -7.88
N SER A 104 8.94 2.11 -8.02
CA SER A 104 8.71 1.14 -9.10
C SER A 104 7.29 0.52 -9.15
N TYR A 105 6.52 0.63 -8.06
CA TYR A 105 5.18 0.06 -7.89
C TYR A 105 4.09 1.14 -7.78
N GLN A 106 4.43 2.42 -7.95
CA GLN A 106 3.47 3.51 -7.96
C GLN A 106 2.57 3.47 -9.21
N ARG A 107 1.46 4.22 -9.16
CA ARG A 107 0.44 4.30 -10.23
C ARG A 107 -0.22 2.97 -10.60
N ARG A 108 -0.15 1.98 -9.71
CA ARG A 108 -0.78 0.65 -9.86
C ARG A 108 -1.94 0.41 -8.89
N GLY A 109 -2.40 1.46 -8.18
CA GLY A 109 -3.50 1.38 -7.22
C GLY A 109 -3.10 1.08 -5.77
N LEU A 110 -1.81 0.82 -5.49
CA LEU A 110 -1.36 0.46 -4.13
C LEU A 110 -1.54 1.58 -3.09
N GLY A 111 -1.33 2.84 -3.47
CA GLY A 111 -1.57 3.97 -2.55
C GLY A 111 -3.05 4.12 -2.21
N HIS A 112 -3.92 3.77 -3.17
CA HIS A 112 -5.36 3.74 -2.97
C HIS A 112 -5.77 2.60 -2.03
N LEU A 113 -5.23 1.39 -2.25
CA LEU A 113 -5.42 0.26 -1.35
C LEU A 113 -5.01 0.61 0.09
N MET A 114 -3.82 1.22 0.26
CA MET A 114 -3.31 1.61 1.57
C MET A 114 -4.23 2.62 2.25
N LEU A 115 -4.67 3.65 1.53
CA LEU A 115 -5.59 4.65 2.08
C LEU A 115 -6.93 4.04 2.48
N CYS A 116 -7.49 3.15 1.66
CA CYS A 116 -8.69 2.41 2.04
C CYS A 116 -8.49 1.67 3.36
N ALA A 117 -7.39 0.93 3.49
CA ALA A 117 -7.11 0.14 4.69
C ALA A 117 -6.94 1.02 5.95
N LEU A 118 -6.26 2.16 5.84
CA LEU A 118 -6.13 3.12 6.94
C LEU A 118 -7.49 3.70 7.36
N LEU A 119 -8.34 4.08 6.39
CA LEU A 119 -9.67 4.62 6.67
C LEU A 119 -10.63 3.57 7.24
N ASP A 120 -10.49 2.31 6.82
CA ASP A 120 -11.24 1.18 7.38
C ASP A 120 -10.85 0.95 8.85
N ARG A 121 -9.55 0.98 9.16
CA ARG A 121 -9.07 0.92 10.56
C ARG A 121 -9.55 2.09 11.41
N ALA A 122 -9.50 3.31 10.87
CA ALA A 122 -10.05 4.48 11.55
C ALA A 122 -11.55 4.30 11.86
N ARG A 123 -12.32 3.72 10.93
CA ARG A 123 -13.73 3.37 11.17
C ARG A 123 -13.89 2.33 12.27
N HIS A 124 -13.11 1.25 12.24
CA HIS A 124 -13.14 0.20 13.25
C HIS A 124 -12.81 0.74 14.65
N ARG A 125 -11.89 1.70 14.73
CA ARG A 125 -11.56 2.45 15.95
C ARG A 125 -12.61 3.48 16.36
N GLN A 126 -13.73 3.59 15.65
CA GLN A 126 -14.80 4.56 15.91
C GLN A 126 -14.36 6.03 15.79
N MET A 127 -13.34 6.32 14.97
CA MET A 127 -12.93 7.70 14.71
C MET A 127 -14.02 8.44 13.92
N ALA A 128 -14.25 9.71 14.25
CA ALA A 128 -15.26 10.54 13.59
C ALA A 128 -14.73 11.16 12.29
N ARG A 129 -13.42 11.43 12.22
CA ARG A 129 -12.77 12.14 11.12
C ARG A 129 -11.32 11.71 10.93
N ALA A 130 -10.79 11.93 9.72
CA ALA A 130 -9.38 11.76 9.40
C ALA A 130 -8.76 13.07 8.92
N THR A 131 -7.47 13.25 9.18
CA THR A 131 -6.67 14.39 8.73
C THR A 131 -5.32 13.96 8.21
N LEU A 132 -4.74 14.76 7.32
CA LEU A 132 -3.39 14.61 6.83
C LEU A 132 -2.82 15.95 6.32
N GLU A 133 -1.51 16.00 6.23
CA GLU A 133 -0.76 17.05 5.55
C GLU A 133 -0.13 16.53 4.26
N VAL A 134 -0.21 17.31 3.18
CA VAL A 134 0.34 16.93 1.87
C VAL A 134 1.01 18.12 1.19
N ARG A 135 2.17 17.86 0.56
CA ARG A 135 2.88 18.83 -0.30
C ARG A 135 1.96 19.36 -1.40
N ILE A 136 1.98 20.67 -1.64
CA ILE A 136 1.19 21.30 -2.71
C ILE A 136 1.58 20.74 -4.09
N SER A 137 2.87 20.44 -4.30
CA SER A 137 3.37 19.88 -5.55
C SER A 137 2.97 18.42 -5.78
N ASN A 138 2.53 17.69 -4.76
CA ASN A 138 2.22 16.27 -4.88
C ASN A 138 0.81 16.02 -5.44
N GLN A 139 0.65 16.31 -6.74
CA GLN A 139 -0.62 16.21 -7.46
C GLN A 139 -1.19 14.79 -7.46
N SER A 140 -0.32 13.77 -7.48
CA SER A 140 -0.73 12.36 -7.40
C SER A 140 -1.43 12.05 -6.07
N ALA A 141 -0.86 12.49 -4.95
CA ALA A 141 -1.46 12.31 -3.63
C ALA A 141 -2.74 13.15 -3.46
N LEU A 142 -2.75 14.39 -3.94
CA LEU A 142 -3.95 15.24 -3.92
C LEU A 142 -5.12 14.59 -4.66
N ALA A 143 -4.88 14.08 -5.87
CA ALA A 143 -5.89 13.37 -6.65
C ALA A 143 -6.36 12.08 -5.97
N LEU A 144 -5.46 11.37 -5.27
CA LEU A 144 -5.83 10.23 -4.45
C LEU A 144 -6.78 10.64 -3.31
N TYR A 145 -6.40 11.62 -2.50
CA TYR A 145 -7.19 12.04 -1.33
C TYR A 145 -8.56 12.60 -1.72
N GLN A 146 -8.66 13.29 -2.87
CA GLN A 146 -9.94 13.77 -3.41
C GLN A 146 -10.95 12.65 -3.68
N LYS A 147 -10.50 11.45 -4.10
CA LYS A 147 -11.41 10.30 -4.31
C LYS A 147 -12.07 9.80 -3.03
N PHE A 148 -11.46 10.08 -1.88
CA PHE A 148 -11.99 9.78 -0.55
C PHE A 148 -12.67 10.99 0.08
N GLU A 149 -12.96 12.02 -0.72
CA GLU A 149 -13.66 13.24 -0.34
C GLU A 149 -12.96 14.03 0.78
N PHE A 150 -11.63 13.95 0.85
CA PHE A 150 -10.84 14.86 1.68
C PHE A 150 -10.97 16.29 1.15
N GLN A 151 -11.11 17.25 2.06
CA GLN A 151 -11.32 18.66 1.76
C GLN A 151 -10.22 19.51 2.42
N GLY A 152 -9.80 20.57 1.74
CA GLY A 152 -8.81 21.50 2.29
C GLY A 152 -9.37 22.30 3.46
N ALA A 153 -8.66 22.29 4.58
CA ALA A 153 -9.01 23.07 5.78
C ALA A 153 -7.99 24.19 6.09
N GLY A 154 -6.80 24.13 5.48
CA GLY A 154 -5.78 25.14 5.73
C GLY A 154 -4.47 24.85 5.01
N ARG A 155 -3.49 25.70 5.29
CA ARG A 155 -2.14 25.59 4.73
C ARG A 155 -1.11 25.91 5.81
N ARG A 156 -0.10 25.07 5.94
CA ARG A 156 1.11 25.33 6.75
C ARG A 156 2.20 25.86 5.84
N LYS A 157 2.69 27.06 6.13
CA LYS A 157 3.77 27.68 5.35
C LYS A 157 5.11 27.02 5.68
N ALA A 158 5.94 26.77 4.68
CA ALA A 158 7.28 26.18 4.81
C ALA A 158 7.31 24.98 5.78
N TYR A 159 6.33 24.09 5.64
CA TYR A 159 6.13 22.96 6.53
C TYR A 159 7.19 21.88 6.34
N TYR A 160 7.54 21.60 5.08
CA TYR A 160 8.55 20.61 4.74
C TYR A 160 9.93 21.28 4.76
N THR A 161 10.76 20.92 5.73
CA THR A 161 12.04 21.60 6.01
C THR A 161 13.14 21.31 4.99
N ASP A 162 13.03 20.19 4.27
CA ASP A 162 13.98 19.78 3.23
C ASP A 162 13.89 20.66 1.98
N THR A 163 12.69 21.12 1.61
CA THR A 163 12.46 21.95 0.41
C THR A 163 11.93 23.35 0.72
N GLY A 164 11.53 23.62 1.96
CA GLY A 164 10.81 24.84 2.35
C GLY A 164 9.39 24.92 1.80
N GLU A 165 8.82 23.80 1.36
CA GLU A 165 7.51 23.76 0.70
C GLU A 165 6.35 23.82 1.71
N ASP A 166 5.28 24.50 1.31
CA ASP A 166 4.02 24.54 2.03
C ASP A 166 3.31 23.17 2.02
N ALA A 167 2.54 22.90 3.07
CA ALA A 167 1.63 21.77 3.14
C ALA A 167 0.18 22.21 3.16
N LEU A 168 -0.69 21.52 2.43
CA LEU A 168 -2.14 21.60 2.60
C LEU A 168 -2.56 20.66 3.74
N ILE A 169 -3.44 21.15 4.60
CA ILE A 169 -4.10 20.35 5.62
C ILE A 169 -5.43 19.90 5.03
N LEU A 170 -5.64 18.59 4.90
CA LEU A 170 -6.86 18.01 4.38
C LEU A 170 -7.61 17.25 5.47
N TRP A 171 -8.93 17.37 5.48
CA TRP A 171 -9.82 16.67 6.41
C TRP A 171 -10.88 15.86 5.68
N ARG A 172 -11.17 14.67 6.21
CA ARG A 172 -12.38 13.90 5.90
C ARG A 172 -13.18 13.69 7.17
N GLY A 173 -14.29 14.41 7.31
CA GLY A 173 -15.26 14.20 8.40
C GLY A 173 -16.18 13.01 8.17
N GLY A 174 -17.04 12.68 9.12
CA GLY A 174 -18.16 11.76 8.90
C GLY A 174 -17.75 10.32 8.61
N LEU A 175 -16.63 9.85 9.16
CA LEU A 175 -16.16 8.49 8.95
C LEU A 175 -17.14 7.44 9.46
N GLN A 176 -18.00 7.75 10.44
CA GLN A 176 -19.03 6.82 10.96
C GLN A 176 -20.36 6.88 10.18
N THR A 177 -20.46 7.69 9.14
CA THR A 177 -21.72 7.81 8.39
C THR A 177 -21.94 6.61 7.47
N PRO A 178 -23.22 6.23 7.19
CA PRO A 178 -23.54 5.22 6.19
C PRO A 178 -23.03 5.59 4.79
N GLN A 179 -23.06 6.88 4.44
CA GLN A 179 -22.58 7.40 3.16
C GLN A 179 -21.09 7.11 2.99
N PHE A 180 -20.28 7.36 4.02
CA PHE A 180 -18.85 7.05 3.96
C PHE A 180 -18.59 5.54 3.95
N SER A 181 -19.41 4.73 4.64
CA SER A 181 -19.32 3.27 4.55
C SER A 181 -19.52 2.77 3.12
N ALA A 182 -20.52 3.31 2.42
CA ALA A 182 -20.80 2.96 1.03
C ALA A 182 -19.68 3.45 0.09
N LEU A 183 -19.18 4.66 0.30
CA LEU A 183 -18.01 5.18 -0.43
C LEU A 183 -16.82 4.23 -0.28
N LEU A 184 -16.44 3.88 0.95
CA LEU A 184 -15.28 3.04 1.23
C LEU A 184 -15.43 1.65 0.62
N ALA A 185 -16.62 1.05 0.69
CA ALA A 185 -16.91 -0.23 0.05
C ALA A 185 -16.75 -0.16 -1.49
N ALA A 186 -17.22 0.93 -2.12
CA ALA A 186 -17.05 1.15 -3.56
C ALA A 186 -15.57 1.31 -3.94
N GLN A 187 -14.80 2.07 -3.15
CA GLN A 187 -13.35 2.22 -3.36
C GLN A 187 -12.60 0.89 -3.20
N TRP A 188 -13.02 0.04 -2.26
CA TRP A 188 -12.47 -1.30 -2.08
C TRP A 188 -12.71 -2.18 -3.31
N ALA A 189 -13.95 -2.23 -3.80
CA ALA A 189 -14.33 -2.99 -4.99
C ALA A 189 -13.57 -2.52 -6.25
N GLU A 190 -13.45 -1.20 -6.45
CA GLU A 190 -12.69 -0.62 -7.56
C GLU A 190 -11.20 -1.00 -7.50
N THR A 191 -10.65 -1.07 -6.28
CA THR A 191 -9.26 -1.44 -6.05
C THR A 191 -9.01 -2.92 -6.30
N GLN A 192 -9.87 -3.80 -5.79
CA GLN A 192 -9.78 -5.23 -6.07
C GLN A 192 -9.85 -5.50 -7.58
N HIS A 193 -10.80 -4.86 -8.27
CA HIS A 193 -10.90 -4.98 -9.72
C HIS A 193 -9.63 -4.50 -10.42
N ARG A 194 -8.90 -3.48 -9.94
CA ARG A 194 -7.63 -3.09 -10.59
C ARG A 194 -6.46 -4.03 -10.33
N LEU A 195 -6.44 -4.67 -9.16
CA LEU A 195 -5.31 -5.49 -8.71
C LEU A 195 -5.39 -6.92 -9.27
N VAL A 196 -6.60 -7.48 -9.43
CA VAL A 196 -6.80 -8.80 -10.05
C VAL A 196 -6.27 -8.84 -11.49
N TRP A 197 -6.37 -7.73 -12.24
CA TRP A 197 -5.86 -7.67 -13.61
C TRP A 197 -4.33 -7.62 -13.72
N GLN A 198 -3.61 -7.57 -12.58
CA GLN A 198 -2.15 -7.45 -12.55
C GLN A 198 -1.45 -8.72 -12.04
N ASP A 199 -2.18 -9.83 -11.82
CA ASP A 199 -1.65 -11.11 -11.30
C ASP A 199 -0.80 -10.96 -10.02
N TRP A 200 -1.26 -10.12 -9.09
CA TRP A 200 -0.54 -9.88 -7.85
C TRP A 200 -1.13 -10.63 -6.66
N ALA A 201 -0.33 -11.46 -6.01
CA ALA A 201 -0.59 -11.95 -4.66
C ALA A 201 -0.12 -10.90 -3.64
N LEU A 202 -1.05 -10.06 -3.18
CA LEU A 202 -0.77 -9.03 -2.16
C LEU A 202 -1.26 -9.48 -0.79
N HIS A 203 -0.38 -9.37 0.21
CA HIS A 203 -0.76 -9.51 1.61
C HIS A 203 -0.69 -8.15 2.31
N LEU A 204 -1.80 -7.75 2.92
CA LEU A 204 -1.84 -6.61 3.83
C LEU A 204 -1.53 -7.13 5.25
N LEU A 205 -0.42 -6.69 5.84
CA LEU A 205 -0.08 -7.05 7.22
C LEU A 205 -0.75 -6.06 8.17
N LEU A 206 -1.63 -6.58 9.03
CA LEU A 206 -2.28 -5.85 10.12
C LEU A 206 -1.59 -6.23 11.46
N PRO A 207 -1.25 -5.28 12.35
CA PRO A 207 -0.85 -5.61 13.71
C PRO A 207 -1.92 -6.45 14.44
N VAL A 208 -1.44 -7.41 15.25
CA VAL A 208 -2.03 -8.72 15.64
C VAL A 208 -3.35 -8.68 16.44
N SER A 209 -4.01 -7.54 16.60
CA SER A 209 -5.22 -7.46 17.45
C SER A 209 -6.56 -7.53 16.71
N ILE A 210 -6.60 -7.71 15.38
CA ILE A 210 -7.86 -7.91 14.65
C ILE A 210 -7.64 -8.98 13.57
N VAL A 211 -8.23 -10.16 13.80
CA VAL A 211 -8.26 -11.27 12.84
C VAL A 211 -9.08 -10.85 11.62
N GLN A 212 -8.40 -10.57 10.52
CA GLN A 212 -8.84 -10.85 9.15
C GLN A 212 -7.64 -10.67 8.21
N THR A 213 -6.88 -11.75 8.00
CA THR A 213 -6.00 -11.85 6.83
C THR A 213 -6.88 -11.91 5.59
N SER A 214 -7.12 -10.77 4.96
CA SER A 214 -7.75 -10.74 3.64
C SER A 214 -6.68 -11.09 2.61
N THR A 215 -6.47 -12.39 2.40
CA THR A 215 -5.66 -12.86 1.28
C THR A 215 -6.47 -12.63 0.01
N LEU A 216 -5.99 -11.73 -0.85
CA LEU A 216 -6.51 -11.63 -2.21
C LEU A 216 -5.80 -12.71 -3.04
N THR A 217 -6.39 -13.90 -3.13
CA THR A 217 -5.94 -14.93 -4.06
C THR A 217 -6.76 -14.83 -5.35
N CYS A 218 -6.09 -14.78 -6.49
CA CYS A 218 -6.71 -14.99 -7.80
C CYS A 218 -7.15 -16.47 -7.90
N SER A 219 -8.29 -16.75 -8.54
CA SER A 219 -8.80 -18.11 -8.83
C SER A 219 -8.68 -18.40 -10.31
#